data_AF-A0A8I2Z1N1-F1
#
_entry.id   AF-A0A8I2Z1N1-F1
#
_cell.length_a   1.000
_cell.length_b   1.000
_cell.length_c   1.000
_cell.angle_alpha   90.00
_cell.angle_beta   90.00
_cell.angle_gamma   90.00
#
_symmetry.space_group_name_H-M   'P 1'
#
loop_
_entity.id
_entity.type
_entity.pdbx_description
1 polymer ?
#
loop_
_entity_poly.entity_id
_entity_poly.type
_entity_poly.pdbx_seq_one_letter_code
_entity_poly.pdbx_strand_id
1 'polypeptide(L)'
;MRSSVRSISSISRRRLLSLTHRSSLTSHGVPIDVHPEVEDALANGHPVVALESTIITHGMPYPTSLEMAQSVENIVRSTGSIPATIGLVEGRVKIGLQPTELAQLASPNTDPVKLSRRDIAAAIASRKDGGTTCSSTLIFAALAGIKA
;
A
#
# COMPACT_ATOMS: atom_id res chain seq x y z
N MET A 1 47.29 33.90 22.56
CA MET A 1 46.45 33.16 23.54
C MET A 1 45.17 32.72 22.85
N ARG A 2 44.69 31.53 23.21
CA ARG A 2 43.74 30.67 22.48
C ARG A 2 42.29 31.19 22.43
N SER A 3 41.54 30.55 21.51
CA SER A 3 40.11 30.17 21.56
C SER A 3 39.20 30.96 20.62
N SER A 4 38.24 30.38 19.91
CA SER A 4 37.93 29.00 19.50
C SER A 4 36.87 29.15 18.42
N VAL A 5 37.07 28.53 17.26
CA VAL A 5 36.04 28.35 16.24
C VAL A 5 34.90 27.52 16.83
N ARG A 6 33.64 27.93 16.63
CA ARG A 6 32.49 27.02 16.75
C ARG A 6 31.68 27.05 15.46
N SER A 7 31.94 26.01 14.67
CA SER A 7 31.06 25.48 13.63
C SER A 7 29.67 25.19 14.21
N ILE A 8 28.62 25.66 13.55
CA ILE A 8 27.26 25.16 13.78
C ILE A 8 26.94 24.29 12.57
N SER A 9 27.31 23.02 12.69
CA SER A 9 26.95 21.94 11.80
C SER A 9 25.47 21.56 11.96
N SER A 10 24.79 21.45 10.82
CA SER A 10 23.70 20.50 10.52
C SER A 10 22.58 20.34 11.56
N ILE A 11 21.57 21.21 11.50
CA ILE A 11 20.23 20.82 11.95
C ILE A 11 19.61 19.98 10.84
N SER A 12 19.75 18.66 10.98
CA SER A 12 19.08 17.67 10.16
C SER A 12 17.56 17.88 10.22
N ARG A 13 16.95 18.20 9.08
CA ARG A 13 15.48 18.23 8.87
C ARG A 13 14.81 16.84 9.01
N ARG A 14 15.46 15.84 9.58
CA ARG A 14 14.88 14.52 9.91
C ARG A 14 14.13 14.56 11.25
N ARG A 15 13.24 15.53 11.42
CA ARG A 15 12.41 15.62 12.62
C ARG A 15 11.21 14.67 12.47
N LEU A 16 11.35 13.50 13.08
CA LEU A 16 10.27 12.74 13.71
C LEU A 16 8.91 12.71 12.97
N LEU A 17 8.79 11.89 11.92
CA LEU A 17 7.58 11.08 11.77
C LEU A 17 7.85 9.76 12.51
N SER A 18 8.00 9.94 13.82
CA SER A 18 8.17 8.87 14.80
C SER A 18 6.89 8.02 14.83
N LEU A 19 7.03 6.76 15.25
CA LEU A 19 6.03 5.70 15.38
C LEU A 19 4.68 6.08 16.03
N THR A 20 4.48 7.31 16.49
CA THR A 20 3.26 7.82 17.13
C THR A 20 2.10 8.07 16.17
N HIS A 21 2.33 8.24 14.85
CA HIS A 21 1.22 8.47 13.90
C HIS A 21 0.55 7.16 13.41
N ARG A 22 1.23 6.01 13.49
CA ARG A 22 0.70 4.74 12.97
C ARG A 22 -0.31 4.05 13.89
N SER A 23 -0.12 4.15 15.21
CA SER A 23 -1.12 3.68 16.18
C SER A 23 -2.46 4.42 16.07
N SER A 24 -2.48 5.59 15.42
CA SER A 24 -3.69 6.39 15.20
C SER A 24 -4.58 5.88 14.05
N LEU A 25 -4.01 5.18 13.06
CA LEU A 25 -4.76 4.73 11.88
C LEU A 25 -5.75 3.60 12.21
N THR A 26 -5.34 2.71 13.11
CA THR A 26 -6.22 1.68 13.69
C THR A 26 -7.11 2.24 14.81
N SER A 27 -6.71 3.33 15.48
CA SER A 27 -7.51 3.95 16.54
C SER A 27 -8.71 4.76 16.03
N HIS A 28 -8.75 5.14 14.74
CA HIS A 28 -9.86 5.87 14.11
C HIS A 28 -10.78 5.00 13.22
N GLY A 29 -10.68 3.67 13.32
CA GLY A 29 -11.71 2.76 12.80
C GLY A 29 -11.66 2.43 11.30
N VAL A 30 -10.59 2.79 10.57
CA VAL A 30 -10.39 2.30 9.19
C VAL A 30 -9.66 0.94 9.26
N PRO A 31 -10.26 -0.18 8.80
CA PRO A 31 -9.64 -1.50 8.88
C PRO A 31 -8.54 -1.66 7.83
N ILE A 32 -7.35 -1.14 8.13
CA ILE A 32 -6.16 -1.23 7.27
C ILE A 32 -5.20 -2.29 7.83
N ASP A 33 -4.83 -3.24 6.97
CA ASP A 33 -3.81 -4.24 7.24
C ASP A 33 -2.61 -3.98 6.29
N VAL A 34 -1.42 -3.82 6.86
CA VAL A 34 -0.17 -3.67 6.10
C VAL A 34 0.57 -4.99 6.13
N HIS A 35 1.02 -5.48 4.98
CA HIS A 35 1.79 -6.71 4.88
C HIS A 35 3.09 -6.59 5.68
N PRO A 36 3.50 -7.61 6.46
CA PRO A 36 4.72 -7.53 7.28
C PRO A 36 5.98 -7.15 6.50
N GLU A 37 6.12 -7.65 5.26
CA GLU A 37 7.26 -7.29 4.39
C GLU A 37 7.25 -5.80 4.01
N VAL A 38 6.07 -5.24 3.74
CA VAL A 38 5.91 -3.81 3.42
C VAL A 38 6.20 -2.98 4.67
N GLU A 39 5.73 -3.42 5.83
CA GLU A 39 6.00 -2.75 7.11
C GLU A 39 7.50 -2.74 7.46
N ASP A 40 8.18 -3.88 7.33
CA ASP A 40 9.62 -3.98 7.55
C ASP A 40 10.42 -3.12 6.57
N ALA A 41 10.05 -3.14 5.28
CA ALA A 41 10.68 -2.30 4.26
C ALA A 41 10.58 -0.81 4.61
N LEU A 42 9.40 -0.36 5.01
CA LEU A 42 9.18 1.03 5.41
C LEU A 42 9.94 1.41 6.69
N ALA A 43 9.98 0.50 7.68
CA ALA A 43 10.69 0.72 8.93
C ALA A 43 12.21 0.85 8.72
N ASN A 44 12.78 0.07 7.80
CA ASN A 44 14.20 0.05 7.48
C ASN A 44 14.59 1.03 6.36
N GLY A 45 13.63 1.77 5.79
CA GLY A 45 13.89 2.74 4.72
C GLY A 45 14.21 2.11 3.36
N HIS A 46 13.81 0.85 3.14
CA HIS A 46 13.87 0.20 1.84
C HIS A 46 12.79 0.77 0.91
N PRO A 47 13.05 0.83 -0.41
CA PRO A 47 12.08 1.34 -1.37
C PRO A 47 10.86 0.41 -1.48
N VAL A 48 9.66 1.00 -1.46
CA VAL A 48 8.38 0.31 -1.64
C VAL A 48 7.64 0.92 -2.81
N VAL A 49 7.08 0.09 -3.68
CA VAL A 49 6.29 0.51 -4.85
C VAL A 49 4.84 0.08 -4.64
N ALA A 50 3.94 1.05 -4.47
CA ALA A 50 2.50 0.78 -4.42
C ALA A 50 1.95 0.46 -5.82
N LEU A 51 1.13 -0.58 -5.93
CA LEU A 51 0.50 -1.01 -7.18
C LEU A 51 -1.02 -1.02 -7.03
N GLU A 52 -1.75 -0.58 -8.06
CA GLU A 52 -3.21 -0.59 -8.06
C GLU A 52 -3.79 -1.96 -8.46
N SER A 53 -5.01 -2.27 -8.02
CA SER A 53 -5.69 -3.55 -8.30
C SER A 53 -6.91 -3.43 -9.20
N THR A 54 -7.30 -2.22 -9.65
CA THR A 54 -8.37 -2.08 -10.65
C THR A 54 -8.00 -2.73 -11.97
N ILE A 55 -6.74 -2.60 -12.42
CA ILE A 55 -6.28 -3.29 -13.63
C ILE A 55 -6.42 -4.81 -13.54
N ILE A 56 -6.31 -5.39 -12.34
CA ILE A 56 -6.44 -6.84 -12.07
C ILE A 56 -7.90 -7.27 -12.11
N THR A 57 -8.78 -6.46 -11.53
CA THR A 57 -10.20 -6.80 -11.30
C THR A 57 -11.11 -6.39 -12.46
N HIS A 58 -10.78 -5.32 -13.18
CA HIS A 58 -11.63 -4.70 -14.20
C HIS A 58 -10.88 -4.34 -15.49
N GLY A 59 -9.55 -4.44 -15.52
CA GLY A 59 -8.74 -4.02 -16.66
C GLY A 59 -8.37 -5.15 -17.61
N MET A 60 -8.25 -6.39 -17.09
CA MET A 60 -7.82 -7.56 -17.85
C MET A 60 -8.65 -8.80 -17.47
N PRO A 61 -8.88 -9.74 -18.39
CA PRO A 61 -9.57 -10.99 -18.08
C PRO A 61 -8.69 -11.94 -17.26
N TYR A 62 -9.32 -12.79 -16.46
CA TYR A 62 -8.66 -13.96 -15.86
C TYR A 62 -8.33 -15.00 -16.96
N PRO A 63 -7.18 -15.72 -16.88
CA PRO A 63 -6.13 -15.68 -15.87
C PRO A 63 -5.07 -14.59 -16.10
N THR A 64 -5.11 -13.89 -17.25
CA THR A 64 -4.11 -12.90 -17.64
C THR A 64 -3.94 -11.79 -16.61
N SER A 65 -5.01 -11.37 -15.94
CA SER A 65 -4.94 -10.39 -14.85
C SER A 65 -4.05 -10.85 -13.68
N LEU A 66 -4.15 -12.11 -13.27
CA LEU A 66 -3.35 -12.69 -12.19
C LEU A 66 -1.89 -12.85 -12.61
N GLU A 67 -1.65 -13.40 -13.81
CA GLU A 67 -0.31 -13.58 -14.37
C GLU A 67 0.41 -12.23 -14.52
N MET A 68 -0.29 -11.21 -15.03
CA MET A 68 0.23 -9.85 -15.15
C MET A 68 0.58 -9.27 -13.79
N ALA A 69 -0.32 -9.38 -12.79
CA ALA A 69 -0.06 -8.85 -11.45
C ALA A 69 1.20 -9.48 -10.83
N GLN A 70 1.33 -10.81 -10.89
CA GLN A 70 2.50 -11.54 -10.40
C GLN A 70 3.78 -11.14 -11.15
N SER A 71 3.69 -10.97 -12.47
CA SER A 71 4.82 -10.51 -13.30
C SER A 71 5.29 -9.12 -12.89
N VAL A 72 4.36 -8.18 -12.69
CA VAL A 72 4.69 -6.80 -12.25
C VAL A 72 5.31 -6.80 -10.85
N GLU A 73 4.78 -7.58 -9.91
CA GLU A 73 5.39 -7.71 -8.57
C GLU A 73 6.82 -8.24 -8.66
N ASN A 74 7.07 -9.26 -9.49
CA ASN A 74 8.41 -9.80 -9.72
C ASN A 74 9.35 -8.78 -10.37
N ILE A 75 8.86 -7.98 -11.30
CA ILE A 75 9.65 -6.88 -11.91
C ILE A 75 10.06 -5.89 -10.83
N VAL A 76 9.13 -5.43 -9.98
CA VAL A 76 9.45 -4.54 -8.85
C VAL A 76 10.53 -5.16 -7.95
N ARG A 77 10.38 -6.43 -7.58
CA ARG A 77 11.37 -7.15 -6.77
C ARG A 77 12.75 -7.21 -7.43
N SER A 78 12.80 -7.45 -8.74
CA SER A 78 14.07 -7.51 -9.48
C SER A 78 14.82 -6.17 -9.52
N THR A 79 14.12 -5.05 -9.29
CA THR A 79 14.75 -3.73 -9.12
C THR A 79 15.25 -3.45 -7.69
N GLY A 80 15.10 -4.40 -6.76
CA GLY A 80 15.47 -4.25 -5.36
C GLY A 80 14.44 -3.49 -4.51
N SER A 81 13.22 -3.31 -5.03
CA SER A 81 12.11 -2.67 -4.32
C SER A 81 11.07 -3.70 -3.87
N ILE A 82 10.30 -3.37 -2.82
CA ILE A 82 9.23 -4.21 -2.33
C ILE A 82 7.90 -3.78 -2.96
N PRO A 83 7.18 -4.68 -3.68
CA PRO A 83 5.85 -4.36 -4.19
C PRO A 83 4.82 -4.35 -3.06
N ALA A 84 3.89 -3.40 -3.15
CA ALA A 84 2.72 -3.31 -2.29
C ALA A 84 1.47 -3.18 -3.18
N THR A 85 0.97 -4.28 -3.72
CA THR A 85 -0.33 -4.29 -4.39
C THR A 85 -1.42 -4.00 -3.37
N ILE A 86 -2.23 -2.99 -3.63
CA ILE A 86 -3.25 -2.51 -2.69
C ILE A 86 -4.63 -2.93 -3.17
N GLY A 87 -5.45 -3.44 -2.27
CA GLY A 87 -6.82 -3.88 -2.56
C GLY A 87 -7.73 -3.84 -1.33
N LEU A 88 -8.99 -4.17 -1.53
CA LEU A 88 -9.96 -4.38 -0.45
C LEU A 88 -10.37 -5.85 -0.43
N VAL A 89 -10.22 -6.51 0.72
CA VAL A 89 -10.60 -7.91 0.91
C VAL A 89 -11.50 -8.01 2.15
N GLU A 90 -12.72 -8.50 1.98
CA GLU A 90 -13.75 -8.63 3.02
C GLU A 90 -13.99 -7.35 3.84
N GLY A 91 -13.90 -6.18 3.19
CA GLY A 91 -14.01 -4.87 3.82
C GLY A 91 -12.76 -4.36 4.52
N ARG A 92 -11.63 -5.06 4.41
CA ARG A 92 -10.34 -4.61 4.97
C ARG A 92 -9.41 -4.16 3.87
N VAL A 93 -8.81 -2.99 4.04
CA VAL A 93 -7.79 -2.47 3.12
C VAL A 93 -6.52 -3.25 3.32
N LYS A 94 -6.01 -3.88 2.26
CA LYS A 94 -4.76 -4.63 2.26
C LYS A 94 -3.69 -3.81 1.54
N ILE A 95 -2.57 -3.55 2.22
CA ILE A 95 -1.40 -2.87 1.64
C ILE A 95 -0.28 -3.90 1.52
N GLY A 96 -0.11 -4.43 0.31
CA GLY A 96 0.59 -5.69 0.07
C GLY A 96 -0.38 -6.85 0.22
N LEU A 97 -0.95 -7.29 -0.90
CA LEU A 97 -1.83 -8.46 -0.93
C LEU A 97 -1.01 -9.74 -0.73
N GLN A 98 -1.58 -10.69 0.00
CA GLN A 98 -1.11 -12.08 -0.04
C GLN A 98 -1.36 -12.69 -1.43
N PRO A 99 -0.58 -13.70 -1.85
CA PRO A 99 -0.84 -14.41 -3.10
C PRO A 99 -2.27 -14.96 -3.22
N THR A 100 -2.85 -15.41 -2.11
CA THR A 100 -4.24 -15.90 -2.04
C THR A 100 -5.26 -14.78 -2.20
N GLU A 101 -5.03 -13.63 -1.57
CA GLU A 101 -5.88 -12.43 -1.70
C GLU A 101 -5.82 -11.86 -3.12
N LEU A 102 -4.64 -11.87 -3.75
CA LEU A 102 -4.45 -11.50 -5.14
C LEU A 102 -5.24 -12.42 -6.09
N ALA A 103 -5.14 -13.73 -5.88
CA ALA A 103 -5.89 -14.73 -6.64
C ALA A 103 -7.41 -14.60 -6.43
N GLN A 104 -7.85 -14.29 -5.20
CA GLN A 104 -9.24 -13.98 -4.91
C GLN A 104 -9.73 -12.77 -5.72
N LEU A 105 -9.01 -11.66 -5.72
CA LEU A 105 -9.42 -10.48 -6.48
C LEU A 105 -9.41 -10.71 -8.00
N ALA A 106 -8.50 -11.53 -8.51
CA ALA A 106 -8.46 -11.88 -9.94
C ALA A 106 -9.53 -12.90 -10.36
N SER A 107 -10.09 -13.66 -9.41
CA SER A 107 -11.04 -14.73 -9.69
C SER A 107 -12.35 -14.19 -10.30
N PRO A 108 -12.86 -14.81 -11.39
CA PRO A 108 -14.13 -14.41 -12.00
C PRO A 108 -15.34 -14.63 -11.08
N ASN A 109 -15.19 -15.36 -9.97
CA ASN A 109 -16.28 -15.68 -9.05
C ASN A 109 -16.40 -14.69 -7.87
N THR A 110 -15.47 -13.75 -7.73
CA THR A 110 -15.43 -12.82 -6.58
C THR A 110 -16.32 -11.58 -6.79
N ASP A 111 -16.54 -11.17 -8.04
CA ASP A 111 -17.26 -9.93 -8.40
C ASP A 111 -16.82 -8.69 -7.58
N PRO A 112 -15.53 -8.34 -7.60
CA PRO A 112 -14.99 -7.24 -6.80
C PRO A 112 -15.52 -5.89 -7.29
N VAL A 113 -15.80 -4.96 -6.38
CA VAL A 113 -16.22 -3.60 -6.77
C VAL A 113 -15.02 -2.76 -7.23
N LYS A 114 -15.22 -1.91 -8.22
CA LYS A 114 -14.23 -0.88 -8.60
C LYS A 114 -14.20 0.22 -7.54
N LEU A 115 -13.08 0.37 -6.86
CA LEU A 115 -12.95 1.24 -5.68
C LEU A 115 -12.23 2.55 -6.03
N SER A 116 -13.01 3.61 -6.27
CA SER A 116 -12.53 4.99 -6.28
C SER A 116 -12.75 5.65 -4.93
N ARG A 117 -12.23 6.87 -4.73
CA ARG A 117 -12.27 7.59 -3.44
C ARG A 117 -13.66 7.65 -2.82
N ARG A 118 -14.71 7.86 -3.63
CA ARG A 118 -16.10 7.97 -3.16
C ARG A 118 -16.70 6.63 -2.72
N ASP A 119 -16.13 5.52 -3.19
CA ASP A 119 -16.67 4.17 -3.00
C ASP A 119 -16.11 3.51 -1.73
N ILE A 120 -14.96 4.00 -1.22
CA ILE A 120 -14.21 3.46 -0.07
C ILE A 120 -15.10 3.17 1.14
N ALA A 121 -15.84 4.17 1.62
CA ALA A 121 -16.62 4.05 2.85
C ALA A 121 -17.73 2.99 2.73
N ALA A 122 -18.46 3.00 1.61
CA ALA A 122 -19.56 2.06 1.37
C ALA A 122 -19.05 0.62 1.21
N ALA A 123 -17.92 0.42 0.51
CA ALA A 123 -17.34 -0.90 0.31
C ALA A 123 -16.80 -1.52 1.60
N ILE A 124 -16.13 -0.73 2.44
CA ILE A 124 -15.67 -1.15 3.77
C ILE A 124 -16.86 -1.54 4.64
N ALA A 125 -17.87 -0.67 4.75
CA ALA A 125 -19.06 -0.91 5.58
C ALA A 125 -19.85 -2.15 5.13
N SER A 126 -19.86 -2.41 3.82
CA SER A 126 -20.55 -3.56 3.21
C SER A 126 -19.69 -4.83 3.15
N ARG A 127 -18.49 -4.81 3.73
CA ARG A 127 -17.52 -5.92 3.73
C ARG A 127 -17.25 -6.51 2.34
N LYS A 128 -17.16 -5.64 1.33
CA LYS A 128 -16.93 -6.04 -0.07
C LYS A 128 -15.46 -6.32 -0.34
N ASP A 129 -15.21 -7.14 -1.35
CA ASP A 129 -13.95 -7.19 -2.07
C ASP A 129 -13.91 -6.08 -3.13
N GLY A 130 -12.74 -5.53 -3.42
CA GLY A 130 -12.65 -4.44 -4.37
C GLY A 130 -11.24 -4.13 -4.88
N GLY A 131 -11.18 -3.81 -6.17
CA GLY A 131 -9.96 -3.31 -6.82
C GLY A 131 -9.82 -1.81 -6.64
N THR A 132 -8.73 -1.34 -6.06
CA THR A 132 -8.46 0.10 -5.91
C THR A 132 -8.06 0.70 -7.23
N THR A 133 -8.68 1.81 -7.60
CA THR A 133 -8.20 2.69 -8.69
C THR A 133 -6.98 3.47 -8.22
N CYS A 134 -6.22 4.07 -9.14
CA CYS A 134 -5.13 5.01 -8.82
C CYS A 134 -5.49 5.98 -7.67
N SER A 135 -6.71 6.53 -7.67
CA SER A 135 -7.15 7.48 -6.63
C SER A 135 -7.16 6.85 -5.22
N SER A 136 -7.66 5.63 -5.09
CA SER A 136 -7.76 4.94 -3.78
C SER A 136 -6.42 4.33 -3.38
N THR A 137 -5.66 3.82 -4.36
CA THR A 137 -4.30 3.33 -4.15
C THR A 137 -3.41 4.42 -3.56
N LEU A 138 -3.43 5.64 -4.12
CA LEU A 138 -2.64 6.75 -3.60
C LEU A 138 -3.05 7.16 -2.18
N ILE A 139 -4.35 7.15 -1.86
CA ILE A 139 -4.84 7.43 -0.50
C ILE A 139 -4.27 6.40 0.49
N PHE A 140 -4.43 5.11 0.21
CA PHE A 140 -3.99 4.06 1.11
C PHE A 140 -2.45 3.97 1.20
N ALA A 141 -1.75 4.15 0.09
CA ALA A 141 -0.29 4.24 0.05
C ALA A 141 0.22 5.38 0.94
N ALA A 142 -0.39 6.57 0.84
CA ALA A 142 -0.04 7.71 1.69
C ALA A 142 -0.32 7.44 3.17
N LEU A 143 -1.43 6.77 3.50
CA LEU A 143 -1.73 6.36 4.88
C LEU A 143 -0.70 5.36 5.43
N ALA A 144 -0.17 4.46 4.59
CA ALA A 144 0.95 3.59 4.96
C ALA A 144 2.31 4.31 5.01
N GLY A 145 2.42 5.54 4.51
CA GLY A 145 3.70 6.25 4.41
C GLY A 145 4.55 5.84 3.21
N ILE A 146 3.96 5.18 2.20
CA ILE A 146 4.57 4.98 0.89
C ILE A 146 4.49 6.33 0.14
N LYS A 147 5.63 6.80 -0.37
CA LYS A 147 5.72 8.11 -1.02
C LYS A 147 5.44 8.00 -2.53
N ALA A 148 4.82 9.05 -3.07
CA ALA A 148 4.71 9.29 -4.50
C ALA A 148 5.92 10.09 -5.02
#